data_AF-A0A328ABK6-F1
#
_entry.id   AF-A0A328ABK6-F1
#
_cell.length_a   1.000
_cell.length_b   1.000
_cell.length_c   1.000
_cell.angle_alpha   90.00
_cell.angle_beta   90.00
_cell.angle_gamma   90.00
#
_symmetry.space_group_name_H-M   'P 1'
#
loop_
_entity.id
_entity.type
_entity.pdbx_description
1 polymer ?
#
loop_
_entity_poly.entity_id
_entity_poly.type
_entity_poly.pdbx_seq_one_letter_code
_entity_poly.pdbx_strand_id
1 'polypeptide(L)'
;MDLARFPVHRALTRPQMFAGVTYSFFIINAAVTTEAFLITKSFLALPLALLIHAVGYLACLREPRIFDLWLAKVSRCPRVRNWKRWGCNSYAA
;
A
#
# COMPACT_ATOMS: atom_id res chain seq x y z
N MET A 1 29.30 30.50 3.40
CA MET A 1 28.99 29.60 4.52
C MET A 1 28.70 28.24 3.93
N ASP A 2 29.50 27.24 4.26
CA ASP A 2 29.28 25.87 3.78
C ASP A 2 28.20 25.18 4.63
N LEU A 3 27.26 24.51 3.99
CA LEU A 3 26.19 23.79 4.67
C LEU A 3 26.70 22.41 5.09
N ALA A 4 26.66 22.11 6.39
CA ALA A 4 26.91 20.77 6.90
C ALA A 4 25.84 19.80 6.37
N ARG A 5 26.27 18.67 5.79
CA ARG A 5 25.37 17.63 5.25
C ARG A 5 25.68 16.28 5.89
N PHE A 6 24.63 15.55 6.25
CA PHE A 6 24.73 14.18 6.75
C PHE A 6 24.10 13.20 5.76
N PRO A 7 24.64 11.97 5.64
CA PRO A 7 24.05 10.95 4.77
C PRO A 7 22.69 10.49 5.29
N VAL A 8 21.72 10.32 4.40
CA VAL A 8 20.40 9.78 4.74
C VAL A 8 20.41 8.25 4.60
N HIS A 9 20.22 7.55 5.71
CA HIS A 9 20.09 6.09 5.71
C HIS A 9 18.69 5.68 5.25
N ARG A 10 18.59 5.10 4.04
CA ARG A 10 17.29 4.70 3.45
C ARG A 10 16.51 3.71 4.31
N ALA A 11 17.19 2.86 5.08
CA ALA A 11 16.53 1.93 6.00
C ALA A 11 15.68 2.62 7.07
N LEU A 12 16.10 3.81 7.54
CA LEU A 12 15.37 4.58 8.55
C LEU A 12 14.21 5.39 7.97
N THR A 13 14.20 5.61 6.66
CA THR A 13 13.19 6.45 5.99
C THR A 13 12.23 5.66 5.10
N ARG A 14 12.54 4.39 4.79
CA ARG A 14 11.64 3.51 4.03
C ARG A 14 10.57 2.91 4.96
N PRO A 15 9.36 2.65 4.45
CA PRO A 15 8.38 1.88 5.20
C PRO A 15 8.91 0.47 5.47
N GLN A 16 8.39 -0.18 6.50
CA GLN A 16 8.68 -1.58 6.75
C GLN A 16 8.16 -2.43 5.56
N MET A 17 9.05 -3.25 5.00
CA MET A 17 8.75 -4.11 3.85
C MET A 17 9.07 -5.57 4.16
N PHE A 18 8.32 -6.48 3.55
CA PHE A 18 8.54 -7.92 3.62
C PHE A 18 8.46 -8.52 2.21
N ALA A 19 9.46 -9.30 1.80
CA ALA A 19 9.52 -9.90 0.45
C ALA A 19 9.19 -8.93 -0.71
N GLY A 20 9.65 -7.67 -0.61
CA GLY A 20 9.50 -6.64 -1.64
C GLY A 20 8.17 -5.88 -1.66
N VAL A 21 7.24 -6.17 -0.75
CA VAL A 21 5.99 -5.39 -0.57
C VAL A 21 5.95 -4.72 0.80
N THR A 22 5.12 -3.69 0.99
CA THR A 22 4.87 -3.09 2.32
C THR A 22 4.31 -4.11 3.30
N TYR A 23 4.64 -3.97 4.58
CA TYR A 23 4.09 -4.82 5.64
C TYR A 23 2.55 -4.80 5.65
N SER A 24 1.92 -3.63 5.51
CA SER A 24 0.46 -3.48 5.42
C SER A 24 -0.15 -4.36 4.33
N PHE A 25 0.41 -4.31 3.12
CA PHE A 25 -0.06 -5.14 2.00
C PHE A 25 0.17 -6.63 2.22
N PHE A 26 1.31 -7.01 2.82
CA PHE A 26 1.58 -8.41 3.14
C PHE A 26 0.51 -9.00 4.07
N ILE A 27 0.10 -8.24 5.09
CA ILE A 27 -1.00 -8.64 5.99
C ILE A 27 -2.34 -8.74 5.25
N ILE A 28 -2.65 -7.79 4.36
CA ILE A 28 -3.87 -7.84 3.54
C ILE A 28 -3.87 -9.09 2.64
N ASN A 29 -2.75 -9.39 1.98
CA ASN A 29 -2.64 -10.57 1.13
C ASN A 29 -2.83 -11.86 1.93
N ALA A 30 -2.21 -11.95 3.11
CA ALA A 30 -2.40 -13.09 4.01
C ALA A 30 -3.87 -13.24 4.43
N ALA A 31 -4.51 -12.15 4.86
CA ALA A 31 -5.92 -12.16 5.28
C ALA A 31 -6.85 -12.61 4.13
N VAL A 32 -6.74 -12.00 2.95
CA VAL A 32 -7.54 -12.35 1.77
C VAL A 32 -7.33 -13.81 1.36
N THR A 33 -6.08 -14.29 1.40
CA THR A 33 -5.79 -15.70 1.06
C THR A 33 -6.37 -16.65 2.09
N THR A 34 -6.26 -16.33 3.38
CA THR A 34 -6.87 -17.13 4.45
C THR A 34 -8.38 -17.19 4.31
N GLU A 35 -9.05 -16.07 4.04
CA GLU A 35 -10.50 -16.03 3.79
C GLU A 35 -10.88 -16.88 2.57
N ALA A 36 -10.15 -16.75 1.46
CA ALA A 36 -10.36 -17.56 0.26
C ALA A 36 -10.18 -19.06 0.53
N PHE A 37 -9.17 -19.43 1.31
CA PHE A 37 -8.96 -20.80 1.75
C PHE A 37 -10.12 -21.31 2.61
N LEU A 38 -10.62 -20.53 3.57
CA LEU A 38 -11.72 -20.93 4.44
C LEU A 38 -13.03 -21.13 3.66
N ILE A 39 -13.29 -20.29 2.66
CA ILE A 39 -14.47 -20.40 1.79
C ILE A 39 -14.38 -21.63 0.89
N THR A 40 -13.25 -21.78 0.18
CA THR A 40 -13.06 -22.85 -0.82
C THR A 40 -12.71 -24.20 -0.20
N LYS A 41 -12.23 -24.21 1.05
CA LYS A 41 -11.66 -25.37 1.75
C LYS A 41 -10.58 -26.10 0.94
N SER A 42 -9.85 -25.38 0.09
CA SER A 42 -8.90 -25.95 -0.86
C SER A 42 -7.56 -25.22 -0.83
N PHE A 43 -6.47 -25.98 -0.83
CA PHE A 43 -5.11 -25.44 -0.93
C PHE A 43 -4.83 -24.75 -2.28
N LEU A 44 -5.75 -24.83 -3.25
CA LEU A 44 -5.72 -24.02 -4.46
C LEU A 44 -5.83 -22.51 -4.18
N ALA A 45 -6.15 -22.10 -2.95
CA ALA A 45 -6.03 -20.71 -2.50
C ALA A 45 -4.56 -20.24 -2.39
N LEU A 46 -3.56 -21.12 -2.26
CA LEU A 46 -2.16 -20.70 -2.11
C LEU A 46 -1.58 -20.04 -3.38
N PRO A 47 -1.82 -20.55 -4.61
CA PRO A 47 -1.49 -19.81 -5.83
C PRO A 47 -2.09 -18.40 -5.90
N LEU A 48 -3.29 -18.19 -5.33
CA LEU A 48 -3.91 -16.86 -5.28
C LEU A 48 -3.05 -15.86 -4.49
N ALA A 49 -2.46 -16.27 -3.36
CA ALA A 49 -1.53 -15.42 -2.61
C ALA A 49 -0.35 -14.97 -3.47
N LEU A 50 0.21 -15.89 -4.27
CA LEU A 50 1.36 -15.58 -5.13
C LEU A 50 0.98 -14.58 -6.22
N LEU A 51 -0.20 -14.74 -6.83
CA LEU A 51 -0.71 -13.81 -7.84
C LEU A 51 -0.94 -12.41 -7.23
N ILE A 52 -1.60 -12.33 -6.08
CA ILE A 52 -1.83 -11.07 -5.36
C ILE A 52 -0.48 -10.44 -4.98
N HIS A 53 0.46 -11.24 -4.46
CA HIS A 53 1.79 -10.77 -4.06
C HIS A 53 2.57 -10.21 -5.24
N ALA A 54 2.55 -10.88 -6.39
CA ALA A 54 3.23 -10.43 -7.59
C ALA A 54 2.72 -9.06 -8.06
N VAL A 55 1.39 -8.85 -8.05
CA VAL A 55 0.80 -7.54 -8.36
C VAL A 55 1.28 -6.47 -7.37
N GLY A 56 1.28 -6.79 -6.07
CA GLY A 56 1.74 -5.85 -5.06
C GLY A 56 3.23 -5.53 -5.15
N TYR A 57 4.05 -6.53 -5.51
CA TYR A 57 5.47 -6.36 -5.76
C TYR A 57 5.70 -5.39 -6.92
N LEU A 58 5.02 -5.60 -8.05
CA LEU A 58 5.10 -4.72 -9.22
C LEU A 58 4.65 -3.29 -8.90
N ALA A 59 3.64 -3.12 -8.05
CA ALA A 59 3.20 -1.80 -7.58
C ALA A 59 4.29 -1.11 -6.73
N CYS A 60 4.95 -1.86 -5.83
CA CYS A 60 6.02 -1.34 -4.97
C CYS A 60 7.32 -0.99 -5.72
N LEU A 61 7.52 -1.51 -6.94
CA LEU A 61 8.66 -1.10 -7.79
C LEU A 61 8.59 0.37 -8.19
N ARG A 62 7.37 0.92 -8.38
CA ARG A 62 7.18 2.34 -8.68
C ARG A 62 7.29 3.20 -7.43
N GLU A 63 6.52 2.86 -6.40
CA GLU A 63 6.50 3.60 -5.14
C GLU A 63 6.38 2.63 -3.95
N PRO A 64 7.42 2.51 -3.10
CA PRO A 64 7.41 1.62 -1.94
C PRO A 64 6.27 1.89 -0.96
N ARG A 65 5.73 3.12 -0.90
CA ARG A 65 4.64 3.50 0.03
C ARG A 65 3.26 3.46 -0.61
N ILE A 66 3.10 2.88 -1.81
CA ILE A 66 1.86 3.00 -2.59
C ILE A 66 0.61 2.55 -1.81
N PHE A 67 0.73 1.48 -1.02
CA PHE A 67 -0.37 0.94 -0.22
C PHE A 67 -0.68 1.79 1.01
N ASP A 68 0.33 2.28 1.72
CA ASP A 68 0.12 3.16 2.87
C ASP A 68 -0.47 4.50 2.45
N LEU A 69 -0.01 5.04 1.32
CA LEU A 69 -0.57 6.27 0.72
C LEU A 69 -2.00 6.06 0.25
N TRP A 70 -2.29 4.91 -0.38
CA TRP A 70 -3.64 4.56 -0.79
C TRP A 70 -4.57 4.45 0.43
N LEU A 71 -4.14 3.74 1.47
CA LEU A 71 -4.90 3.60 2.72
C LEU A 71 -5.12 4.95 3.40
N ALA A 72 -4.09 5.79 3.50
CA ALA A 72 -4.23 7.13 4.04
C ALA A 72 -5.21 7.98 3.22
N LYS A 73 -5.16 7.89 1.88
CA LYS A 73 -6.06 8.61 0.98
C LYS A 73 -7.52 8.19 1.19
N VAL A 74 -7.81 6.90 1.24
CA VAL A 74 -9.19 6.42 1.42
C VAL A 74 -9.72 6.68 2.83
N SER A 75 -8.86 6.63 3.85
CA SER A 75 -9.28 6.80 5.26
C SER A 75 -9.37 8.26 5.70
N ARG A 76 -8.46 9.13 5.24
CA ARG A 76 -8.37 10.52 5.73
C ARG A 76 -8.82 11.57 4.71
N CYS A 77 -8.74 11.25 3.43
CA CYS A 77 -9.04 12.19 2.35
C CYS A 77 -10.11 11.64 1.39
N PRO A 78 -11.29 11.21 1.90
CA PRO A 78 -12.35 10.73 1.04
C PRO A 78 -12.83 11.85 0.12
N ARG A 79 -13.28 11.47 -1.08
CA ARG A 79 -13.72 12.42 -2.10
C ARG A 79 -15.00 13.12 -1.66
N VAL A 80 -14.98 14.45 -1.52
CA VAL A 80 -16.17 15.25 -1.16
C VAL A 80 -17.07 15.52 -2.37
N ARG A 81 -18.35 15.86 -2.12
CA ARG A 81 -19.38 16.01 -3.17
C ARG A 81 -19.01 17.03 -4.26
N ASN A 82 -18.26 18.07 -3.90
CA ASN A 82 -17.81 19.10 -4.84
C ASN A 82 -16.56 18.72 -5.67
N TRP A 83 -15.95 17.55 -5.46
CA TRP A 83 -14.72 17.17 -6.15
C TRP A 83 -14.88 17.16 -7.67
N LYS A 84 -16.03 16.74 -8.20
CA LYS A 84 -16.29 16.74 -9.66
C LYS A 84 -16.16 18.15 -10.26
N ARG A 85 -16.47 19.20 -9.50
CA ARG A 85 -16.41 20.58 -9.95
C ARG A 85 -14.97 21.11 -9.94
N TRP A 86 -14.19 20.77 -8.93
CA TRP A 86 -12.87 21.38 -8.69
C TRP A 86 -11.68 20.47 -9.07
N GLY A 87 -11.91 19.18 -9.28
CA GLY A 87 -10.85 18.18 -9.43
C GLY A 87 -10.11 17.85 -8.13
N CYS A 88 -10.48 18.48 -7.01
CA CYS A 88 -9.88 18.30 -5.69
C CYS A 88 -10.92 18.45 -4.57
N ASN A 89 -10.55 18.02 -3.36
CA ASN A 89 -11.36 18.29 -2.17
C ASN A 89 -11.18 19.75 -1.76
N SER A 90 -12.27 20.50 -1.61
CA SER A 90 -12.22 21.85 -1.06
C SER A 90 -12.00 21.80 0.46
N TYR A 91 -11.18 22.72 0.99
CA TYR A 91 -10.95 22.86 2.43
C TYR A 91 -12.12 23.49 3.20
N ALA A 92 -13.06 24.13 2.49
CA ALA A 92 -14.23 24.78 3.07
C ALA A 92 -15.47 23.86 3.14
N ALA A 93 -15.34 22.60 2.73
CA ALA A 93 -16.42 21.63 2.63
C ALA A 93 -16.42 20.64 3.79
#